data_AF-A0A7Z9WL17-F1
#
_entry.id   AF-A0A7Z9WL17-F1
#
_cell.length_a   1.000
_cell.length_b   1.000
_cell.length_c   1.000
_cell.angle_alpha   90.00
_cell.angle_beta   90.00
_cell.angle_gamma   90.00
#
_symmetry.space_group_name_H-M   'P 1'
#
loop_
_entity.id
_entity.type
_entity.pdbx_description
1 polymer ?
#
loop_
_entity_poly.entity_id
_entity_poly.type
_entity_poly.pdbx_seq_one_letter_code
_entity_poly.pdbx_strand_id
1 'polypeptide(L)'
;TLTAEEIERLYGAIRQVLRQGIENRGTTLVAYRDAEGREGRNQEYLRVFRRRGRPCPRCGTPIERIVVGGRGTYFCPQCQR
;
A
#
# COMPACT_ATOMS: atom_id res chain seq x y z
N THR A 1 12.19 -16.36 -3.76
CA THR A 1 12.67 -15.46 -4.83
C THR A 1 11.60 -15.41 -5.92
N LEU A 2 11.47 -14.29 -6.65
CA LEU A 2 10.36 -14.08 -7.59
C LEU A 2 10.57 -14.77 -8.94
N THR A 3 9.50 -15.26 -9.56
CA THR A 3 9.48 -15.70 -10.96
C THR A 3 9.41 -14.50 -11.93
N ALA A 4 9.65 -14.73 -13.23
CA ALA A 4 9.49 -13.69 -14.25
C ALA A 4 8.06 -13.14 -14.32
N GLU A 5 7.05 -14.01 -14.20
CA GLU A 5 5.64 -13.59 -14.14
C GLU A 5 5.37 -12.72 -12.91
N GLU A 6 5.91 -13.10 -11.74
CA GLU A 6 5.76 -12.32 -10.52
C GLU A 6 6.42 -10.94 -10.62
N ILE A 7 7.58 -10.85 -11.28
CA ILE A 7 8.26 -9.59 -11.57
C ILE A 7 7.38 -8.69 -12.45
N GLU A 8 6.80 -9.22 -13.53
CA GLU A 8 5.91 -8.45 -14.42
C GLU A 8 4.66 -7.96 -13.69
N ARG A 9 4.02 -8.82 -12.90
CA ARG A 9 2.86 -8.43 -12.07
C ARG A 9 3.25 -7.34 -11.06
N LEU A 10 4.40 -7.47 -10.40
CA LEU A 10 4.89 -6.48 -9.45
C LEU A 10 5.20 -5.14 -10.14
N TYR A 11 5.87 -5.17 -11.29
CA TYR A 11 6.19 -3.98 -12.07
C TYR A 11 4.92 -3.23 -12.49
N GLY A 12 3.93 -3.94 -13.02
CA GLY A 12 2.62 -3.37 -13.38
C GLY A 12 1.91 -2.75 -12.17
N ALA A 13 1.86 -3.48 -11.05
CA ALA A 13 1.23 -3.01 -9.82
C ALA A 13 1.91 -1.76 -9.25
N ILE A 14 3.24 -1.70 -9.24
CA ILE A 14 4.00 -0.52 -8.78
C ILE A 14 3.60 0.71 -9.58
N ARG A 15 3.59 0.62 -10.92
CA ARG A 15 3.22 1.75 -11.79
C ARG A 15 1.78 2.17 -11.57
N GLN A 16 0.86 1.21 -11.42
CA GLN A 16 -0.55 1.49 -11.16
C GLN A 16 -0.74 2.25 -9.85
N VAL A 17 -0.16 1.78 -8.74
CA VAL A 17 -0.35 2.42 -7.42
C VAL A 17 0.37 3.77 -7.31
N LEU A 18 1.50 3.95 -8.00
CA LEU A 18 2.18 5.25 -8.06
C LEU A 18 1.35 6.28 -8.83
N ARG A 19 0.76 5.91 -9.98
CA ARG A 19 -0.15 6.80 -10.72
C ARG A 19 -1.37 7.19 -9.89
N GLN A 20 -2.01 6.21 -9.25
CA GLN A 20 -3.10 6.47 -8.32
C GLN A 20 -2.68 7.45 -7.20
N GLY A 21 -1.47 7.26 -6.66
CA GLY A 21 -0.90 8.17 -5.67
C GLY A 21 -0.77 9.60 -6.19
N ILE A 22 -0.28 9.79 -7.41
CA ILE A 22 -0.13 11.11 -8.06
C ILE A 22 -1.51 11.75 -8.30
N GLU A 23 -2.45 11.00 -8.88
CA GLU A 23 -3.82 11.46 -9.15
C GLU A 23 -4.53 11.91 -7.86
N ASN A 24 -4.26 11.22 -6.75
CA ASN A 24 -4.80 11.53 -5.44
C ASN A 24 -3.96 12.51 -4.61
N ARG A 25 -2.95 13.17 -5.21
CA ARG A 25 -2.06 14.15 -4.54
C ARG A 25 -1.29 13.57 -3.35
N GLY A 26 -0.97 12.29 -3.39
CA GLY A 26 -0.26 11.58 -2.34
C GLY A 26 -1.13 11.22 -1.14
N THR A 27 -0.46 10.82 -0.07
CA THR A 27 -1.07 10.31 1.16
C THR A 27 -0.80 11.29 2.30
N THR A 28 -1.85 11.89 2.88
CA THR A 28 -1.74 12.72 4.08
C THR A 28 -2.18 11.93 5.30
N LEU A 29 -1.22 11.51 6.13
CA LEU A 29 -1.51 10.77 7.39
C LEU A 29 -1.47 11.66 8.64
N VAL A 30 -0.70 12.74 8.59
CA VAL A 30 -0.53 13.66 9.72
C VAL A 30 -0.59 15.09 9.19
N ALA A 31 0.51 15.60 8.61
CA ALA A 31 0.61 16.99 8.17
C ALA A 31 1.26 17.16 6.79
N TYR A 32 1.39 16.09 6.01
CA TYR A 32 1.91 16.20 4.64
C TYR A 32 1.00 17.10 3.78
N ARG A 33 1.63 17.95 2.97
CA ARG A 33 1.01 18.84 1.98
C ARG A 33 1.81 18.81 0.69
N ASP A 34 1.14 18.99 -0.44
CA ASP A 34 1.80 19.22 -1.73
C ASP A 34 2.43 20.63 -1.81
N ALA A 35 3.08 20.95 -2.95
CA ALA A 35 3.76 22.22 -3.15
C ALA A 35 2.81 23.43 -3.10
N GLU A 36 1.51 23.21 -3.31
CA GLU A 36 0.47 24.24 -3.23
C GLU A 36 -0.25 24.22 -1.88
N GLY A 37 0.25 23.49 -0.88
CA GLY A 37 -0.29 23.46 0.47
C GLY A 37 -1.55 22.60 0.63
N ARG A 38 -1.86 21.71 -0.33
CA ARG A 38 -3.08 20.88 -0.32
C ARG A 38 -2.82 19.49 0.25
N GLU A 39 -3.85 18.90 0.83
CA GLU A 39 -3.81 17.51 1.30
C GLU A 39 -3.99 16.50 0.17
N GLY A 40 -3.30 15.37 0.33
CA GLY A 40 -3.55 14.18 -0.45
C GLY A 40 -4.75 13.39 0.07
N ARG A 41 -5.36 12.58 -0.80
CA ARG A 41 -6.47 11.67 -0.44
C ARG A 41 -6.14 10.19 -0.62
N ASN A 42 -4.91 9.85 -1.00
CA ASN A 42 -4.55 8.47 -1.30
C ASN A 42 -4.63 7.53 -0.08
N GLN A 43 -4.64 8.06 1.16
CA GLN A 43 -4.88 7.30 2.38
C GLN A 43 -6.20 6.53 2.35
N GLU A 44 -7.22 7.05 1.67
CA GLU A 44 -8.54 6.42 1.54
C GLU A 44 -8.50 5.14 0.69
N TYR A 45 -7.46 5.00 -0.15
CA TYR A 45 -7.29 3.90 -1.09
C TYR A 45 -6.25 2.86 -0.64
N LEU A 46 -5.70 3.01 0.57
CA LEU A 46 -4.71 2.09 1.11
C LEU A 46 -5.33 0.72 1.44
N ARG A 47 -4.83 -0.32 0.77
CA ARG A 47 -5.36 -1.69 0.94
C ARG A 47 -4.91 -2.34 2.26
N VAL A 48 -3.67 -2.12 2.70
CA VAL A 48 -3.08 -2.84 3.85
C VAL A 48 -2.34 -1.94 4.85
N PHE A 49 -1.74 -0.84 4.40
CA PHE A 49 -0.89 0.00 5.26
C PHE A 49 -1.66 0.60 6.43
N ARG A 50 -1.12 0.49 7.66
CA ARG A 50 -1.77 0.90 8.91
C ARG A 50 -3.15 0.25 9.17
N ARG A 51 -3.43 -0.90 8.55
CA ARG A 51 -4.68 -1.66 8.74
C ARG A 51 -4.51 -2.96 9.53
N ARG A 52 -3.45 -3.11 10.34
CA ARG A 52 -3.22 -4.32 11.18
C ARG A 52 -4.50 -4.71 11.94
N GLY A 53 -4.88 -5.97 11.87
CA GLY A 53 -6.08 -6.53 12.50
C GLY A 53 -7.40 -6.22 11.78
N ARG A 54 -7.42 -5.31 10.81
CA ARG A 54 -8.60 -5.07 9.96
C ARG A 54 -8.69 -6.15 8.88
N PRO A 55 -9.91 -6.47 8.38
CA PRO A 55 -10.08 -7.45 7.33
C PRO A 55 -9.43 -6.99 6.02
N CYS A 56 -8.75 -7.92 5.34
CA CYS A 56 -8.27 -7.72 3.98
C CYS A 56 -9.43 -7.41 3.03
N PRO A 57 -9.35 -6.38 2.19
CA PRO A 57 -10.44 -6.03 1.26
C PRO A 57 -10.67 -7.08 0.17
N ARG A 58 -9.76 -8.05 -0.01
CA ARG A 58 -9.89 -9.13 -1.02
C ARG A 58 -10.45 -10.43 -0.44
N CYS A 59 -10.04 -10.81 0.77
CA CYS A 59 -10.33 -12.16 1.31
C CYS A 59 -10.85 -12.16 2.75
N GLY A 60 -10.99 -11.01 3.41
CA GLY A 60 -11.43 -10.90 4.80
C GLY A 60 -10.40 -11.28 5.86
N THR A 61 -9.33 -12.03 5.53
CA THR A 61 -8.27 -12.39 6.49
C THR A 61 -7.67 -11.14 7.15
N PRO A 62 -7.48 -11.10 8.48
CA PRO A 62 -6.87 -9.95 9.14
C PRO A 62 -5.50 -9.58 8.57
N ILE A 63 -5.27 -8.29 8.36
CA ILE A 63 -3.97 -7.77 7.92
C ILE A 63 -2.94 -7.90 9.04
N GLU A 64 -1.75 -8.37 8.69
CA GLU A 64 -0.63 -8.51 9.61
C GLU A 64 0.36 -7.36 9.46
N ARG A 65 1.21 -7.20 10.48
CA ARG A 65 2.35 -6.29 10.45
C ARG A 65 3.59 -6.99 10.98
N ILE A 66 4.63 -7.04 10.18
CA ILE A 66 5.95 -7.56 10.53
C ILE A 66 7.01 -6.45 10.43
N VAL A 67 8.25 -6.75 10.80
CA VAL A 67 9.41 -5.87 10.58
C VAL A 67 10.33 -6.53 9.56
N VAL A 68 10.63 -5.82 8.48
CA VAL A 68 11.54 -6.26 7.41
C VAL A 68 12.59 -5.17 7.23
N GLY A 69 13.88 -5.51 7.35
CA GLY A 69 14.97 -4.53 7.23
C GLY A 69 14.83 -3.34 8.18
N GLY A 70 14.34 -3.58 9.41
CA GLY A 70 14.09 -2.52 10.40
C GLY A 70 12.85 -1.65 10.16
N ARG A 71 12.06 -1.90 9.11
CA ARG A 71 10.85 -1.13 8.79
C ARG A 71 9.58 -1.95 8.97
N GLY A 72 8.55 -1.31 9.53
CA GLY A 72 7.22 -1.93 9.66
C GLY A 72 6.57 -2.16 8.30
N THR A 73 6.22 -3.40 8.00
CA THR A 73 5.60 -3.83 6.74
C THR A 73 4.23 -4.43 7.03
N TYR A 74 3.21 -4.01 6.27
CA TYR A 74 1.84 -4.51 6.39
C TYR A 74 1.49 -5.36 5.17
N PHE A 75 0.87 -6.52 5.37
CA PHE A 75 0.51 -7.43 4.29
C PHE A 75 -0.66 -8.34 4.70
N CYS A 76 -1.30 -8.97 3.72
CA CYS A 76 -2.29 -10.01 3.98
C CYS A 76 -1.63 -11.39 3.87
N PRO A 77 -1.63 -12.22 4.94
CA PRO A 77 -0.94 -13.52 4.94
C PRO A 77 -1.60 -14.56 4.02
N GLN A 78 -2.87 -14.37 3.65
CA GLN A 78 -3.56 -15.24 2.70
C GLN A 78 -3.29 -14.79 1.25
N CYS A 79 -3.37 -13.49 0.98
CA CYS A 79 -3.34 -12.96 -0.38
C CYS A 79 -1.95 -12.80 -0.98
N GLN A 80 -0.90 -12.70 -0.16
CA GLN A 80 0.47 -12.46 -0.58
C GLN A 80 1.34 -13.65 -0.18
N ARG A 81 2.07 -14.21 -1.15
CA ARG A 81 3.02 -15.32 -1.02
C ARG A 81 4.29 -14.96 -1.75
#